data_AF-A0A956UTE9-F1
#
_entry.id   AF-A0A956UTE9-F1
#
_cell.length_a   1.000
_cell.length_b   1.000
_cell.length_c   1.000
_cell.angle_alpha   90.00
_cell.angle_beta   90.00
_cell.angle_gamma   90.00
#
_symmetry.space_group_name_H-M   'P 1'
#
loop_
_entity.id
_entity.type
_entity.pdbx_description
1 polymer ?
#
loop_
_entity_poly.entity_id
_entity_poly.type
_entity_poly.pdbx_seq_one_letter_code
_entity_poly.pdbx_strand_id
1 'polypeptide(L)'
;MGFNQTTPEKIPGTGQLDLAFSVYDRANAPRAQARVEVRVYPDDAAARTDYKNQAQGWKTPPPGLFGGDPANVDGPALTGMDEATAYLATNRDPQGFRLWTDVYRMGRVIVVAHVLGQNEADVTPVRNAVAERVRDKLR
;
A
#
# COMPACT_ATOMS: atom_id res chain seq x y z
N MET A 1 7.41 19.69 4.08
CA MET A 1 7.62 18.93 2.83
C MET A 1 6.45 17.97 2.68
N GLY A 2 5.47 18.30 1.83
CA GLY A 2 4.22 17.54 1.73
C GLY A 2 4.23 16.56 0.58
N PHE A 3 3.51 15.45 0.74
CA PHE A 3 3.11 14.59 -0.38
C PHE A 3 1.81 15.11 -0.95
N ASN A 4 1.75 15.28 -2.27
CA ASN A 4 0.54 15.71 -2.95
C ASN A 4 -0.21 14.48 -3.43
N GLN A 5 -1.49 14.36 -3.05
CA GLN A 5 -2.40 13.39 -3.64
C GLN A 5 -2.72 13.89 -5.06
N THR A 6 -2.31 13.16 -6.09
CA THR A 6 -2.47 13.63 -7.48
C THR A 6 -3.81 13.23 -8.11
N THR A 7 -4.45 12.17 -7.62
CA THR A 7 -5.80 11.77 -8.06
C THR A 7 -6.57 11.11 -6.91
N PRO A 8 -7.66 11.73 -6.41
CA PRO A 8 -8.70 11.05 -5.63
C PRO A 8 -9.81 10.55 -6.57
N GLU A 9 -10.10 9.25 -6.59
CA GLU A 9 -11.41 8.76 -7.05
C GLU A 9 -12.27 8.32 -5.85
N LYS A 10 -13.58 8.51 -5.98
CA LYS A 10 -14.56 8.68 -4.89
C LYS A 10 -14.88 7.37 -4.14
N ILE A 11 -15.22 7.50 -2.85
CA ILE A 11 -15.98 6.50 -2.05
C ILE A 11 -17.22 7.19 -1.46
N PRO A 12 -18.43 6.93 -1.99
CA PRO A 12 -19.63 7.03 -1.16
C PRO A 12 -20.73 5.96 -1.45
N GLY A 13 -21.09 5.19 -0.42
CA GLY A 13 -22.47 4.81 -0.12
C GLY A 13 -23.09 3.67 -0.95
N THR A 14 -22.30 2.79 -1.57
CA THR A 14 -22.83 1.71 -2.41
C THR A 14 -22.46 0.34 -1.84
N GLY A 15 -23.45 -0.54 -1.67
CA GLY A 15 -23.32 -1.87 -1.06
C GLY A 15 -22.43 -2.90 -1.79
N GLN A 16 -21.41 -2.46 -2.54
CA GLN A 16 -20.36 -3.26 -3.16
C GLN A 16 -19.06 -2.43 -3.18
N LEU A 17 -18.06 -2.86 -2.39
CA LEU A 17 -16.65 -2.44 -2.38
C LEU A 17 -16.35 -1.03 -2.91
N ASP A 18 -16.34 -0.05 -2.00
CA ASP A 18 -15.85 1.29 -2.34
C ASP A 18 -14.30 1.24 -2.44
N LEU A 19 -13.77 1.40 -3.65
CA LEU A 19 -12.33 1.35 -3.96
C LEU A 19 -11.81 2.76 -4.26
N ALA A 20 -10.93 3.30 -3.42
CA ALA A 20 -10.22 4.54 -3.68
C ALA A 20 -8.78 4.28 -4.09
N PHE A 21 -8.34 4.93 -5.16
CA PHE A 21 -6.93 5.01 -5.55
C PHE A 21 -6.35 6.36 -5.18
N SER A 22 -5.09 6.37 -4.76
CA SER A 22 -4.33 7.61 -4.54
C SER A 22 -2.86 7.40 -4.84
N VAL A 23 -2.32 8.24 -5.71
CA VAL A 23 -0.88 8.33 -5.95
C VAL A 23 -0.33 9.48 -5.10
N TYR A 24 0.74 9.20 -4.37
CA TYR A 24 1.46 10.19 -3.58
C TYR A 24 2.87 10.35 -4.17
N ASP A 25 3.18 11.56 -4.62
CA ASP A 25 4.51 11.94 -5.07
C ASP A 25 5.13 12.98 -4.11
N ARG A 26 6.45 12.96 -3.98
CA ARG A 26 7.22 13.94 -3.21
C ARG A 26 7.64 15.05 -4.17
N ALA A 27 7.28 16.29 -3.85
CA ALA A 27 7.44 17.44 -4.74
C ALA A 27 8.90 17.80 -5.17
N ASN A 28 9.93 17.15 -4.63
CA ASN A 28 11.34 17.40 -4.97
C ASN A 28 12.13 16.08 -5.05
N ALA A 29 12.47 15.68 -6.28
CA ALA A 29 13.23 14.50 -6.71
C ALA A 29 12.71 13.17 -6.11
N PRO A 30 12.08 12.26 -6.86
CA PRO A 30 11.35 11.16 -6.26
C PRO A 30 12.34 10.13 -5.70
N ARG A 31 12.77 10.33 -4.46
CA ARG A 31 13.45 9.30 -3.67
C ARG A 31 12.49 8.16 -3.30
N ALA A 32 11.18 8.45 -3.34
CA ALA A 32 10.13 7.47 -3.23
C ALA A 32 8.82 7.93 -3.90
N GLN A 33 8.08 6.98 -4.47
CA GLN A 33 6.73 7.16 -5.04
C GLN A 33 5.78 6.14 -4.43
N ALA A 34 4.50 6.48 -4.23
CA ALA A 34 3.53 5.53 -3.71
C ALA A 34 2.23 5.47 -4.53
N ARG A 35 1.74 4.25 -4.76
CA ARG A 35 0.39 3.95 -5.25
C ARG A 35 -0.37 3.23 -4.15
N VAL A 36 -1.52 3.77 -3.76
CA VAL A 36 -2.32 3.26 -2.65
C VAL A 36 -3.69 2.86 -3.17
N GLU A 37 -4.09 1.64 -2.84
CA GLU A 37 -5.43 1.10 -3.09
C GLU A 37 -6.12 0.89 -1.74
N VAL A 38 -7.29 1.50 -1.56
CA VAL A 38 -8.07 1.39 -0.33
C VAL A 38 -9.40 0.73 -0.67
N ARG A 39 -9.74 -0.35 0.02
CA ARG A 39 -11.00 -1.09 -0.13
C ARG A 39 -11.79 -1.04 1.16
N VAL A 40 -13.05 -0.62 1.06
CA VAL A 40 -13.98 -0.60 2.20
C VAL A 40 -15.00 -1.72 2.04
N TYR A 41 -15.14 -2.54 3.08
CA TYR A 41 -16.02 -3.71 3.11
C TYR A 41 -17.29 -3.42 3.93
N PRO A 42 -18.37 -4.22 3.73
CA PRO A 42 -19.60 -4.09 4.52
C PRO A 42 -19.38 -4.26 6.02
N ASP A 43 -18.48 -5.18 6.41
CA ASP A 43 -18.18 -5.52 7.80
C ASP A 43 -16.71 -5.94 8.00
N ASP A 44 -16.32 -6.09 9.27
CA ASP A 44 -14.96 -6.47 9.69
C ASP A 44 -14.59 -7.90 9.25
N ALA A 45 -15.55 -8.82 9.22
CA ALA A 45 -15.29 -10.22 8.90
C ALA A 45 -14.95 -10.41 7.41
N ALA A 46 -15.65 -9.67 6.54
CA ALA A 46 -15.38 -9.59 5.10
C ALA A 46 -13.99 -8.99 4.85
N ALA A 47 -13.65 -7.88 5.54
CA ALA A 47 -12.33 -7.26 5.43
C ALA A 47 -11.22 -8.19 5.94
N ARG A 48 -11.41 -8.89 7.06
CA ARG A 48 -10.43 -9.86 7.57
C ARG A 48 -10.20 -11.02 6.61
N THR A 49 -11.26 -11.52 5.98
CA THR A 49 -11.17 -12.62 5.03
C THR A 49 -10.37 -12.20 3.80
N ASP A 50 -10.70 -11.05 3.20
CA ASP A 50 -9.96 -10.58 2.03
C ASP A 50 -8.54 -10.12 2.40
N TYR A 51 -8.31 -9.59 3.60
CA TYR A 51 -6.95 -9.25 4.05
C TYR A 51 -6.01 -10.46 3.96
N LYS A 52 -6.45 -11.62 4.45
CA LYS A 52 -5.66 -12.85 4.37
C LYS A 52 -5.38 -13.24 2.92
N ASN A 53 -6.37 -13.11 2.04
CA ASN A 53 -6.20 -13.40 0.61
C ASN A 53 -5.20 -12.44 -0.05
N GLN A 54 -5.31 -11.13 0.23
CA GLN A 54 -4.40 -10.13 -0.29
C GLN A 54 -2.98 -10.33 0.24
N ALA A 55 -2.81 -10.50 1.55
CA ALA A 55 -1.51 -10.74 2.17
C ALA A 55 -0.83 -11.97 1.54
N GLN A 56 -1.53 -13.10 1.42
CA GLN A 56 -0.95 -14.29 0.78
C GLN A 56 -0.65 -14.08 -0.71
N GLY A 57 -1.56 -13.42 -1.45
CA GLY A 57 -1.38 -13.16 -2.88
C GLY A 57 -0.14 -12.31 -3.17
N TRP A 58 0.19 -11.35 -2.31
CA TRP A 58 1.35 -10.48 -2.49
C TRP A 58 2.70 -11.12 -2.11
N LYS A 59 2.71 -12.34 -1.55
CA LYS A 59 3.94 -13.12 -1.43
C LYS A 59 4.48 -13.55 -2.81
N THR A 60 3.59 -13.74 -3.77
CA THR A 60 3.92 -14.09 -5.15
C THR A 60 3.14 -13.14 -6.08
N PRO A 61 3.63 -11.90 -6.29
CA PRO A 61 2.90 -10.90 -7.05
C PRO A 61 2.68 -11.36 -8.51
N PRO A 62 1.63 -10.85 -9.19
CA PRO A 62 1.43 -11.13 -10.60
C PRO A 62 2.67 -10.78 -11.44
N PRO A 63 3.03 -11.61 -12.43
CA PRO A 63 4.18 -11.36 -13.28
C PRO A 63 4.05 -10.03 -14.04
N GLY A 64 5.18 -9.34 -14.23
CA GLY A 64 5.24 -8.11 -15.02
C GLY A 64 4.66 -6.86 -14.35
N LEU A 65 4.15 -6.93 -13.10
CA LEU A 65 3.57 -5.77 -12.42
C LEU A 65 4.61 -4.69 -12.10
N PHE A 66 5.91 -5.05 -12.03
CA PHE A 66 7.01 -4.14 -11.67
C PHE A 66 8.33 -4.35 -12.47
N GLY A 67 8.27 -5.04 -13.61
CA GLY A 67 9.45 -5.36 -14.43
C GLY A 67 10.27 -6.53 -13.87
N GLY A 68 10.56 -7.52 -14.72
CA GLY A 68 11.01 -8.85 -14.28
C GLY A 68 10.00 -9.52 -13.34
N ASP A 69 10.13 -10.81 -13.07
CA ASP A 69 9.27 -11.50 -12.09
C ASP A 69 9.90 -11.33 -10.69
N PRO A 70 9.44 -10.38 -9.85
CA PRO A 70 10.07 -10.15 -8.57
C PRO A 70 9.57 -11.21 -7.59
N ALA A 71 10.49 -11.95 -7.00
CA ALA A 71 10.20 -12.66 -5.77
C ALA A 71 10.04 -11.63 -4.64
N ASN A 72 9.02 -11.77 -3.82
CA ASN A 72 8.84 -10.95 -2.63
C ASN A 72 9.39 -11.69 -1.41
N VAL A 73 10.13 -10.98 -0.56
CA VAL A 73 10.50 -11.45 0.77
C VAL A 73 9.71 -10.69 1.83
N ASP A 74 9.60 -11.28 3.02
CA ASP A 74 8.93 -10.63 4.14
C ASP A 74 9.68 -9.32 4.50
N GLY A 75 8.92 -8.23 4.60
CA GLY A 75 9.40 -6.91 4.97
C GLY A 75 8.93 -6.51 6.38
N PRO A 76 9.45 -5.39 6.92
CA PRO A 76 9.04 -4.90 8.23
C PRO A 76 7.61 -4.35 8.15
N ALA A 77 6.64 -5.03 8.77
CA ALA A 77 5.24 -4.60 8.77
C ALA A 77 5.04 -3.28 9.53
N LEU A 78 4.05 -2.49 9.10
CA LEU A 78 3.62 -1.28 9.82
C LEU A 78 2.98 -1.63 11.17
N THR A 79 3.14 -0.75 12.15
CA THR A 79 2.58 -0.92 13.50
C THR A 79 1.30 -0.11 13.70
N GLY A 80 0.49 -0.50 14.69
CA GLY A 80 -0.76 0.20 15.02
C GLY A 80 -1.92 -0.04 14.05
N MET A 81 -1.86 -1.13 13.29
CA MET A 81 -2.96 -1.66 12.48
C MET A 81 -3.54 -2.90 13.15
N ASP A 82 -4.77 -3.29 12.81
CA ASP A 82 -5.36 -4.51 13.37
C ASP A 82 -4.63 -5.75 12.84
N GLU A 83 -4.31 -5.73 11.55
CA GLU A 83 -3.45 -6.71 10.89
C GLU A 83 -2.58 -5.98 9.85
N ALA A 84 -1.31 -6.35 9.72
CA ALA A 84 -0.41 -5.78 8.75
C ALA A 84 0.66 -6.80 8.32
N THR A 85 0.90 -6.84 7.02
CA THR A 85 2.01 -7.56 6.41
C THR A 85 2.69 -6.62 5.42
N ALA A 86 4.02 -6.73 5.32
CA ALA A 86 4.78 -6.01 4.31
C ALA A 86 5.64 -6.99 3.53
N TYR A 87 5.85 -6.67 2.26
CA TYR A 87 6.70 -7.42 1.35
C TYR A 87 7.71 -6.48 0.70
N LEU A 88 8.88 -7.02 0.38
CA LEU A 88 9.93 -6.32 -0.36
C LEU A 88 10.28 -7.11 -1.61
N ALA A 89 10.20 -6.46 -2.76
CA ALA A 89 10.72 -7.03 -4.00
C ALA A 89 12.23 -7.24 -3.90
N THR A 90 12.70 -8.44 -4.24
CA THR A 90 14.14 -8.77 -4.27
C THR A 90 14.87 -8.00 -5.36
N ASN A 91 14.21 -7.77 -6.49
CA ASN A 91 14.76 -7.08 -7.64
C ASN A 91 14.66 -5.57 -7.49
N ARG A 92 15.60 -4.87 -8.14
CA ARG A 92 15.55 -3.42 -8.36
C ARG A 92 15.14 -3.15 -9.80
N ASP A 93 14.47 -2.03 -10.02
CA ASP A 93 14.24 -1.52 -11.36
C ASP A 93 15.56 -0.99 -12.00
N PRO A 94 15.57 -0.64 -13.30
CA PRO A 94 16.77 -0.09 -13.95
C PRO A 94 17.30 1.22 -13.35
N GLN A 95 16.48 1.92 -12.55
CA GLN A 95 16.84 3.16 -11.86
C GLN A 95 17.34 2.91 -10.42
N GLY A 96 17.36 1.64 -9.98
CA GLY A 96 17.84 1.21 -8.68
C GLY A 96 16.78 1.25 -7.57
N PHE A 97 15.50 1.48 -7.87
CA PHE A 97 14.42 1.46 -6.88
C PHE A 97 13.98 0.03 -6.58
N ARG A 98 13.60 -0.22 -5.33
CA ARG A 98 12.87 -1.42 -4.91
C ARG A 98 11.44 -1.07 -4.61
N LEU A 99 10.57 -2.06 -4.70
CA LEU A 99 9.18 -1.96 -4.31
C LEU A 99 8.97 -2.54 -2.90
N TRP A 100 8.31 -1.76 -2.07
CA TRP A 100 7.67 -2.22 -0.84
C TRP A 100 6.16 -2.33 -1.09
N THR A 101 5.58 -3.46 -0.70
CA THR A 101 4.13 -3.68 -0.73
C THR A 101 3.64 -3.85 0.70
N ASP A 102 2.87 -2.89 1.17
CA ASP A 102 2.16 -2.94 2.45
C ASP A 102 0.74 -3.40 2.24
N VAL A 103 0.32 -4.42 2.99
CA VAL A 103 -1.08 -4.85 3.08
C VAL A 103 -1.48 -4.72 4.54
N TYR A 104 -2.46 -3.88 4.85
CA TYR A 104 -2.90 -3.71 6.22
C TYR A 104 -4.40 -3.46 6.34
N ARG A 105 -4.94 -3.80 7.50
CA ARG A 105 -6.37 -3.71 7.82
C ARG A 105 -6.62 -2.80 9.02
N MET A 106 -7.69 -2.01 8.93
CA MET A 106 -8.24 -1.18 10.00
C MET A 106 -9.77 -1.32 9.99
N GLY A 107 -10.32 -2.12 10.92
CA GLY A 107 -11.73 -2.49 10.94
C GLY A 107 -12.16 -3.09 9.59
N ARG A 108 -13.18 -2.47 8.98
CA ARG A 108 -13.73 -2.84 7.67
C ARG A 108 -12.93 -2.38 6.46
N VAL A 109 -11.71 -1.85 6.63
CA VAL A 109 -10.92 -1.27 5.55
C VAL A 109 -9.63 -2.03 5.36
N ILE A 110 -9.31 -2.35 4.10
CA ILE A 110 -8.02 -2.91 3.68
C ILE A 110 -7.30 -1.87 2.85
N VAL A 111 -6.01 -1.73 3.07
CA VAL A 111 -5.13 -0.91 2.23
C VAL A 111 -4.03 -1.79 1.65
N VAL A 112 -3.79 -1.62 0.35
CA VAL A 112 -2.61 -2.13 -0.34
C VAL A 112 -1.81 -0.92 -0.83
N ALA A 113 -0.66 -0.67 -0.22
CA ALA A 113 0.22 0.42 -0.61
C ALA A 113 1.51 -0.11 -1.25
N HIS A 114 1.76 0.33 -2.47
CA HIS A 114 2.96 0.07 -3.23
C HIS A 114 3.87 1.28 -3.15
N VAL A 115 5.03 1.17 -2.53
CA VAL A 115 5.98 2.25 -2.34
C VAL A 115 7.30 1.89 -3.03
N LEU A 116 7.66 2.64 -4.06
CA LEU A 116 8.98 2.56 -4.68
C LEU A 116 9.95 3.45 -3.91
N GLY A 117 11.16 2.98 -3.64
CA GLY A 117 12.23 3.77 -3.04
C GLY A 117 13.62 3.14 -3.21
N GLN A 118 14.69 3.87 -2.93
CA GLN A 118 16.04 3.31 -3.06
C GLN A 118 16.46 2.45 -1.85
N ASN A 119 15.95 2.79 -0.68
CA ASN A 119 16.25 2.12 0.58
C ASN A 119 15.09 2.32 1.58
N GLU A 120 15.16 1.62 2.72
CA GLU A 120 14.14 1.67 3.75
C GLU A 120 13.96 3.07 4.36
N ALA A 121 15.05 3.83 4.54
CA ALA A 121 15.00 5.17 5.11
C ALA A 121 14.22 6.16 4.23
N ASP A 122 14.23 5.96 2.91
CA ASP A 122 13.45 6.77 1.97
C ASP A 122 11.96 6.41 1.96
N VAL A 123 11.60 5.13 2.11
CA VAL A 123 10.21 4.67 2.01
C VAL A 123 9.45 4.72 3.34
N THR A 124 10.11 4.50 4.47
CA THR A 124 9.44 4.41 5.79
C THR A 124 8.62 5.66 6.12
N PRO A 125 9.11 6.91 5.90
CA PRO A 125 8.29 8.10 6.08
C PRO A 125 7.05 8.14 5.18
N VAL A 126 7.14 7.61 3.95
CA VAL A 126 6.01 7.54 3.01
C VAL A 126 4.97 6.53 3.47
N ARG A 127 5.43 5.33 3.84
CA ARG A 127 4.58 4.23 4.33
C ARG A 127 3.79 4.68 5.56
N ASN A 128 4.46 5.33 6.52
CA ASN A 128 3.80 5.89 7.71
C ASN A 128 2.81 7.01 7.35
N ALA A 129 3.17 7.95 6.49
CA ALA A 129 2.29 9.05 6.11
C ALA A 129 1.04 8.58 5.34
N VAL A 130 1.14 7.52 4.54
CA VAL A 130 -0.03 6.89 3.89
C VAL A 130 -0.95 6.30 4.95
N ALA A 131 -0.40 5.53 5.89
CA ALA A 131 -1.16 4.88 6.94
C ALA A 131 -1.88 5.88 7.86
N GLU A 132 -1.18 6.96 8.27
CA GLU A 132 -1.76 8.06 9.04
C GLU A 132 -2.91 8.72 8.30
N ARG A 133 -2.74 9.06 7.02
CA ARG A 133 -3.79 9.70 6.22
C ARG A 133 -5.02 8.83 6.04
N VAL A 134 -4.84 7.53 5.81
CA VAL A 134 -6.00 6.63 5.73
C VAL A 134 -6.70 6.58 7.08
N ARG A 135 -5.96 6.43 8.18
CA ARG A 135 -6.53 6.42 9.54
C ARG A 135 -7.30 7.70 9.85
N ASP A 136 -6.77 8.86 9.50
CA ASP A 136 -7.42 10.15 9.73
C ASP A 136 -8.71 10.32 8.92
N LYS A 137 -8.78 9.74 7.71
CA LYS A 137 -10.02 9.73 6.89
C LYS A 137 -11.08 8.75 7.39
N LEU A 138 -10.73 7.82 8.28
CA LEU A 138 -11.65 6.85 8.86
C LEU A 138 -12.22 7.27 10.21
N ARG A 139 -11.72 8.38 10.78
CA ARG A 139 -12.25 9.02 11.98
C ARG A 139 -13.30 10.06 11.62
#